data_AF-A0A9W7XVZ3-F1
#
_entry.id   AF-A0A9W7XVZ3-F1
#
_cell.length_a   1.000
_cell.length_b   1.000
_cell.length_c   1.000
_cell.angle_alpha   90.00
_cell.angle_beta   90.00
_cell.angle_gamma   90.00
#
_symmetry.space_group_name_H-M   'P 1'
#
loop_
_entity.id
_entity.type
_entity.pdbx_description
1 polymer ?
#
loop_
_entity_poly.entity_id
_entity_poly.type
_entity_poly.pdbx_seq_one_letter_code
_entity_poly.pdbx_strand_id
1 'polypeptide(L)' 'MGKVHGSLSRAGKVKNQTAKVEPTEKAKKLTGRANKREKYNRRFVNVTLQPGGKFRMNPAPVK' A
#
# COMPACT_ATOMS: atom_id res chain seq x y z
N MET A 1 23.56 -30.14 -21.43
CA MET A 1 22.24 -29.53 -21.67
C MET A 1 21.34 -29.86 -20.50
N GLY A 2 21.12 -28.90 -19.60
CA GLY A 2 20.28 -29.09 -18.41
C GLY A 2 18.79 -29.10 -18.75
N LYS A 3 17.96 -29.58 -17.83
CA LYS A 3 16.51 -29.64 -17.98
C LYS A 3 15.96 -28.21 -18.15
N VAL A 4 15.57 -27.86 -19.37
CA VAL A 4 15.11 -26.51 -19.75
C VAL A 4 13.69 -26.22 -19.21
N HIS A 5 12.90 -27.27 -18.98
CA HIS A 5 11.50 -27.16 -18.60
C HIS A 5 11.21 -27.85 -17.27
N GLY A 6 10.68 -27.07 -16.33
CA GLY A 6 10.23 -27.54 -15.02
C GLY A 6 8.80 -28.09 -15.04
N SER A 7 8.34 -28.59 -13.90
CA SER A 7 6.99 -29.11 -13.71
C SER A 7 5.96 -27.98 -13.53
N LEU A 8 4.80 -28.10 -14.20
CA LEU A 8 3.66 -27.19 -14.03
C LEU A 8 2.82 -27.47 -12.77
N SER A 9 3.13 -28.55 -12.03
CA SER A 9 2.37 -29.04 -10.86
C SER A 9 2.25 -28.05 -9.69
N ARG A 10 3.10 -27.02 -9.63
CA ARG A 10 3.10 -26.00 -8.56
C ARG A 10 2.35 -24.73 -8.92
N ALA A 11 1.69 -24.69 -10.08
CA ALA A 11 0.91 -23.53 -10.50
C ALA A 11 -0.17 -23.20 -9.47
N GLY A 12 -0.23 -21.92 -9.06
CA GLY A 12 -1.23 -21.45 -8.10
C GLY A 12 -0.99 -21.79 -6.62
N LYS A 13 0.04 -22.59 -6.27
CA LYS A 13 0.30 -23.03 -4.88
C LYS A 13 0.22 -21.88 -3.87
N VAL A 14 0.92 -20.77 -4.14
CA VAL A 14 1.04 -19.66 -3.18
C VAL A 14 -0.30 -18.96 -2.95
N LYS A 15 -1.02 -18.63 -4.01
CA LYS A 15 -2.32 -17.93 -3.91
C LYS A 15 -3.39 -18.79 -3.24
N ASN A 16 -3.36 -20.10 -3.46
CA ASN A 16 -4.31 -21.03 -2.85
C ASN A 16 -3.96 -21.33 -1.39
N GLN A 17 -2.69 -21.23 -1.00
CA GLN A 17 -2.24 -21.44 0.37
C GLN A 17 -2.51 -20.21 1.27
N THR A 18 -2.49 -19.00 0.72
CA THR A 18 -2.78 -17.79 1.50
C THR A 18 -4.25 -17.76 1.93
N ALA A 19 -4.51 -17.54 3.22
CA ALA A 19 -5.86 -17.35 3.74
C ALA A 19 -6.56 -16.20 3.01
N LYS A 20 -7.81 -16.42 2.61
CA LYS A 20 -8.63 -15.40 1.96
C LYS A 20 -9.10 -14.39 3.02
N VAL A 21 -8.62 -13.17 2.93
CA VAL A 21 -9.07 -12.05 3.76
C VAL A 21 -10.01 -11.18 2.92
N GLU A 22 -11.25 -11.01 3.39
CA GLU A 22 -12.21 -10.12 2.77
C GLU A 22 -11.84 -8.64 3.01
N PRO A 23 -12.12 -7.74 2.05
CA PRO A 23 -11.84 -6.34 2.23
C PRO A 23 -12.70 -5.76 3.35
N THR A 24 -12.09 -5.02 4.27
CA THR A 24 -12.83 -4.30 5.32
C THR A 24 -13.65 -3.18 4.71
N GLU A 25 -14.84 -2.94 5.27
CA GLU A 25 -15.62 -1.75 4.95
C GLU A 25 -14.86 -0.50 5.34
N LYS A 26 -14.82 0.49 4.44
CA LYS A 26 -14.12 1.76 4.64
C LYS A 26 -14.95 2.89 4.06
N ALA A 27 -14.86 4.05 4.70
CA ALA A 27 -15.50 5.24 4.19
C ALA A 27 -15.09 5.52 2.74
N LYS A 28 -16.06 5.97 1.93
CA LYS A 28 -15.83 6.31 0.54
C LYS A 28 -14.77 7.42 0.45
N LYS A 29 -13.72 7.17 -0.32
CA LYS A 29 -12.69 8.18 -0.57
C LYS A 29 -13.30 9.38 -1.30
N LEU A 30 -12.90 10.59 -0.89
CA LEU A 30 -13.23 11.80 -1.63
C LEU A 30 -12.70 11.72 -3.06
N THR A 31 -13.45 12.26 -4.02
CA THR A 31 -13.09 12.26 -5.45
C THR A 31 -12.84 13.68 -5.97
N GLY A 32 -12.15 13.80 -7.11
CA GLY A 32 -11.93 15.06 -7.82
C GLY A 32 -11.24 16.16 -6.98
N ARG A 33 -11.85 17.35 -6.96
CA ARG A 33 -11.33 18.54 -6.28
C ARG A 33 -11.24 18.34 -4.76
N ALA A 34 -12.20 17.65 -4.16
CA ALA A 34 -12.19 17.39 -2.73
C ALA A 34 -10.96 16.57 -2.29
N ASN A 35 -10.60 15.55 -3.08
CA ASN A 35 -9.39 14.76 -2.85
C ASN A 35 -8.11 15.59 -2.99
N LYS A 36 -8.05 16.50 -3.97
CA LYS A 36 -6.89 17.40 -4.14
C LYS A 36 -6.72 18.33 -2.93
N ARG A 37 -7.82 18.87 -2.39
CA ARG A 37 -7.81 19.69 -1.16
C ARG A 37 -7.33 18.89 0.03
N GLU A 38 -7.86 17.68 0.24
CA GLU A 38 -7.46 16.79 1.32
C GLU A 38 -5.97 16.45 1.25
N LYS A 39 -5.46 16.09 0.06
CA LYS A 39 -4.03 15.81 -0.16
C LYS A 39 -3.14 17.01 0.13
N TYR A 40 -3.53 18.20 -0.27
CA TYR A 40 -2.77 19.43 0.00
C TYR A 40 -2.69 19.70 1.50
N ASN A 41 -3.84 19.70 2.17
CA ASN A 41 -3.92 19.92 3.62
C ASN A 41 -3.06 18.91 4.38
N ARG A 42 -3.13 17.61 4.01
CA ARG A 42 -2.35 16.54 4.65
C ARG A 42 -0.84 16.65 4.41
N ARG A 43 -0.42 17.18 3.26
CA ARG A 43 1.01 17.21 2.86
C ARG A 43 1.73 18.49 3.21
N PHE A 44 1.04 19.62 3.33
CA PHE A 44 1.67 20.93 3.42
C PHE A 44 1.16 21.77 4.59
N VAL A 45 -0.12 21.67 4.95
CA VAL A 45 -0.72 22.52 6.00
C VAL A 45 -0.58 21.87 7.38
N ASN A 46 -0.98 20.61 7.51
CA ASN A 46 -1.05 19.91 8.81
C ASN A 46 0.21 19.06 9.08
N VAL A 47 1.37 19.50 8.61
CA VAL A 47 2.62 18.75 8.72
C VAL A 47 3.25 19.02 10.07
N THR A 48 3.52 17.95 10.85
CA THR A 48 4.16 18.00 12.17
C THR A 48 5.65 17.65 12.15
N LEU A 49 6.29 17.70 10.97
CA LEU A 49 7.72 17.40 10.83
C LEU A 49 8.56 18.45 11.54
N GLN A 50 9.54 18.00 12.32
CA GLN A 50 10.58 18.87 12.88
C GLN A 50 11.38 19.54 11.75
N PRO A 51 11.85 20.78 11.94
CA PRO A 51 12.69 21.46 10.95
C PRO A 51 13.89 20.57 10.58
N GLY A 52 14.06 20.30 9.27
CA GLY A 52 15.12 19.43 8.73
C GLY A 52 14.72 17.97 8.46
N GLY A 53 13.52 17.53 8.88
CA GLY A 53 13.00 16.20 8.57
C GLY A 53 12.49 16.06 7.13
N LYS A 54 13.00 15.09 6.36
CA LYS A 54 12.45 14.76 5.03
C LYS A 54 11.06 14.14 5.16
N PHE A 55 10.12 14.56 4.32
CA PHE A 55 8.76 14.01 4.27
C PHE A 55 8.76 12.50 3.99
N ARG A 56 8.21 11.71 4.91
CA ARG A 56 7.98 10.27 4.73
C ARG A 56 6.48 10.00 4.59
N MET A 57 6.08 9.41 3.47
CA MET A 57 4.70 8.99 3.25
C MET A 57 4.54 7.54 3.71
N ASN A 58 3.53 7.27 4.54
CA ASN A 58 3.26 5.94 5.10
C ASN A 58 4.46 5.34 5.86
N PRO A 59 4.99 6.01 6.91
CA PRO A 59 6.02 5.41 7.74
C PRO A 59 5.46 4.20 8.48
N ALA A 60 6.24 3.11 8.54
CA ALA A 60 5.96 2.01 9.46
C ALA A 60 6.06 2.54 10.90
N PRO A 61 5.25 2.03 11.84
CA PRO A 61 5.40 2.37 13.25
C PRO A 61 6.84 2.04 13.69
N VAL A 62 7.49 3.00 14.35
CA VAL A 62 8.78 2.76 15.01
C VAL A 62 8.48 1.90 16.23
N LYS A 63 9.30 0.87 16.45
CA LYS A 63 9.12 -0.14 17.48
C LYS A 63 9.20 0.47 18.89
#